data_AF-A0A357KM69-F1
#
_entry.id   AF-A0A357KM69-F1
#
_cell.length_a   1.000
_cell.length_b   1.000
_cell.length_c   1.000
_cell.angle_alpha   90.00
_cell.angle_beta   90.00
_cell.angle_gamma   90.00
#
_symmetry.space_group_name_H-M   'P 1'
#
loop_
_entity.id
_entity.type
_entity.pdbx_description
1 polymer ?
#
loop_
_entity_poly.entity_id
_entity_poly.type
_entity_poly.pdbx_seq_one_letter_code
_entity_poly.pdbx_strand_id
1 'polypeptide(L)' 'MAEQKQLKVTLYRSLNGRLKSHKACARGIGIRRIHNPVMVNDTPENRGMINKISYMLNVEEV' A
#
# COMPACT_ATOMS: atom_id res chain seq x y z
N MET A 1 -18.15 -1.22 -17.39
CA MET A 1 -16.72 -1.58 -17.23
C MET A 1 -16.11 -0.48 -16.41
N ALA A 2 -15.85 -0.72 -15.13
CA ALA A 2 -15.39 0.32 -14.22
C ALA A 2 -13.97 0.76 -14.63
N GLU A 3 -13.78 2.07 -14.80
CA GLU A 3 -12.45 2.66 -14.89
C GLU A 3 -11.58 2.09 -13.77
N GLN A 4 -10.53 1.38 -14.15
CA GLN A 4 -9.57 0.83 -13.20
C GLN A 4 -8.71 2.00 -12.71
N LYS A 5 -9.24 2.78 -11.75
CA LYS A 5 -8.42 3.73 -10.99
C LYS A 5 -7.29 2.95 -10.34
N GLN A 6 -6.06 3.39 -10.60
CA GLN A 6 -4.88 2.77 -10.02
C GLN A 6 -4.32 3.70 -8.94
N LEU A 7 -3.99 3.11 -7.82
CA LEU A 7 -3.31 3.75 -6.72
C LEU A 7 -1.84 3.42 -6.84
N LYS A 8 -1.02 4.45 -6.99
CA LYS A 8 0.42 4.31 -6.86
C LYS A 8 0.78 4.42 -5.39
N VAL A 9 1.20 3.30 -4.82
CA VAL A 9 1.50 3.18 -3.40
C VAL A 9 3.00 3.08 -3.20
N THR A 10 3.57 3.97 -2.40
CA THR A 10 4.99 4.01 -2.09
C THR A 10 5.22 3.95 -0.59
N LEU A 11 6.08 3.05 -0.13
CA LEU A 11 6.45 2.98 1.29
C LEU A 11 7.56 3.99 1.60
N TYR A 12 7.30 4.94 2.50
CA TYR A 12 8.29 5.95 2.91
C TYR A 12 8.94 5.64 4.26
N ARG A 13 8.30 4.82 5.11
CA ARG A 13 8.86 4.38 6.41
C ARG A 13 9.22 2.90 6.39
N SER A 14 10.28 2.55 7.11
CA SER A 14 10.67 1.16 7.29
C SER A 14 9.61 0.33 8.01
N LEU A 15 9.42 -0.90 7.54
CA LEU A 15 8.58 -1.93 8.15
C LEU A 15 9.23 -2.56 9.39
N ASN A 16 10.51 -2.29 9.67
CA ASN A 16 11.18 -2.84 10.84
C ASN A 16 10.56 -2.32 12.15
N GLY A 17 10.48 -3.17 13.18
CA GLY A 17 9.84 -2.82 14.46
C GLY A 17 8.31 -2.67 14.43
N ARG A 18 7.65 -2.89 13.28
CA ARG A 18 6.18 -2.80 13.18
C ARG A 18 5.47 -4.12 13.49
N LEU A 19 4.19 -3.98 13.83
CA LEU A 19 3.26 -5.09 14.04
C LEU A 19 3.28 -6.07 12.85
N LYS A 20 3.12 -7.36 13.15
CA LYS A 20 3.09 -8.43 12.12
C LYS A 20 1.96 -8.22 11.11
N SER A 21 0.81 -7.71 11.56
CA SER A 21 -0.34 -7.36 10.71
C SER A 21 0.02 -6.30 9.67
N HIS A 22 0.71 -5.24 10.07
CA HIS A 22 1.07 -4.14 9.16
C HIS A 22 2.11 -4.60 8.13
N LYS A 23 3.06 -5.45 8.56
CA LYS A 23 4.01 -6.11 7.65
C LYS A 23 3.31 -7.01 6.64
N ALA A 24 2.26 -7.72 7.06
CA ALA A 24 1.45 -8.57 6.18
C ALA A 24 0.69 -7.73 5.14
N CYS A 25 0.06 -6.62 5.55
CA CYS A 25 -0.62 -5.71 4.62
C CYS A 25 0.34 -5.15 3.56
N ALA A 26 1.50 -4.64 3.96
CA ALA A 26 2.49 -4.12 3.02
C ALA A 26 2.98 -5.18 2.02
N ARG A 27 3.18 -6.43 2.49
CA ARG A 27 3.53 -7.56 1.61
C ARG A 27 2.38 -8.00 0.72
N GLY A 28 1.15 -7.96 1.21
CA GLY A 28 -0.07 -8.31 0.46
C GLY A 28 -0.33 -7.36 -0.71
N ILE A 29 0.03 -6.08 -0.54
CA ILE A 29 -0.02 -5.07 -1.60
C ILE A 29 1.18 -5.20 -2.58
N GLY A 30 2.17 -6.05 -2.27
CA GLY A 30 3.33 -6.28 -3.12
C GLY A 30 4.54 -5.38 -2.82
N ILE A 31 4.50 -4.61 -1.74
CA ILE A 31 5.60 -3.70 -1.39
C ILE A 31 6.66 -4.47 -0.57
N ARG A 32 7.82 -4.67 -1.19
CA ARG A 32 8.99 -5.35 -0.59
C ARG A 32 10.09 -4.42 -0.10
N ARG A 33 10.24 -3.25 -0.73
CA ARG A 33 11.33 -2.29 -0.47
C ARG A 33 10.77 -0.89 -0.21
N ILE A 34 11.48 -0.11 0.59
CA ILE A 34 11.19 1.31 0.83
C ILE A 34 11.48 2.08 -0.47
N HIS A 35 10.68 3.11 -0.76
CA HIS A 35 10.75 3.92 -1.99
C HIS A 35 10.51 3.15 -3.29
N ASN A 36 9.94 1.95 -3.23
CA ASN A 36 9.52 1.21 -4.41
C ASN A 36 8.03 1.47 -4.67
N PRO A 37 7.67 2.29 -5.66
CA PRO A 37 6.27 2.51 -6.03
C PRO A 37 5.68 1.24 -6.65
N VAL A 38 4.47 0.88 -6.23
CA VAL A 38 3.71 -0.25 -6.77
C VAL A 38 2.34 0.27 -7.21
N MET A 39 1.91 -0.12 -8.41
CA MET A 39 0.57 0.18 -8.92
C MET A 39 -0.41 -0.87 -8.43
N VAL A 40 -1.51 -0.42 -7.83
CA VAL A 40 -2.49 -1.26 -7.16
C VAL A 40 -3.87 -0.83 -7.62
N ASN A 41 -4.75 -1.78 -7.95
CA ASN A 41 -6.13 -1.45 -8.31
C ASN A 41 -6.86 -0.84 -7.13
N ASP A 42 -7.66 0.20 -7.38
CA ASP A 42 -8.50 0.83 -6.38
C ASP A 42 -9.73 -0.05 -6.07
N THR A 43 -9.53 -1.08 -5.25
CA THR A 43 -10.60 -1.91 -4.69
C THR A 43 -10.84 -1.53 -3.22
N PRO A 44 -12.07 -1.68 -2.70
CA PRO A 44 -12.36 -1.41 -1.28
C PRO A 44 -11.50 -2.26 -0.34
N GLU A 45 -11.12 -3.46 -0.76
CA GLU A 45 -10.21 -4.35 -0.03
C GLU A 45 -8.80 -3.75 0.06
N ASN A 46 -8.25 -3.28 -1.07
CA ASN A 46 -6.94 -2.64 -1.12
C ASN A 46 -6.93 -1.32 -0.32
N ARG A 47 -7.99 -0.50 -0.44
CA ARG A 47 -8.16 0.69 0.41
C ARG A 47 -8.17 0.33 1.89
N GLY A 48 -8.85 -0.75 2.27
CA GLY A 48 -8.85 -1.23 3.66
C GLY A 48 -7.46 -1.60 4.17
N MET A 49 -6.64 -2.26 3.33
CA MET A 49 -5.25 -2.56 3.67
C MET A 49 -4.40 -1.30 3.76
N ILE A 50 -4.51 -0.40 2.79
CA ILE A 50 -3.77 0.88 2.73
C ILE A 50 -4.11 1.73 3.95
N ASN A 51 -5.39 1.86 4.32
CA ASN A 51 -5.83 2.65 5.47
C ASN A 51 -5.22 2.17 6.79
N LYS A 52 -5.03 0.86 6.98
CA LYS A 52 -4.36 0.31 8.18
C LYS A 52 -2.91 0.74 8.31
N ILE A 53 -2.23 1.00 7.20
CA ILE A 53 -0.81 1.39 7.14
C ILE A 53 -0.59 2.77 6.53
N SER A 54 -1.63 3.62 6.52
CA SER A 54 -1.65 4.94 5.85
C SER A 54 -0.52 5.85 6.33
N TYR A 55 -0.19 5.78 7.62
CA TYR A 55 0.89 6.55 8.23
C TYR A 55 2.31 6.15 7.75
N MET A 56 2.46 5.08 6.95
CA MET A 56 3.75 4.61 6.39
C MET A 56 3.82 4.69 4.87
N LEU A 57 2.68 4.95 4.22
CA LEU A 57 2.54 4.94 2.79
C LEU A 57 2.33 6.37 2.28
N ASN A 58 2.88 6.63 1.10
CA ASN A 58 2.44 7.72 0.25
C ASN A 58 1.57 7.10 -0.85
N VAL A 59 0.37 7.63 -1.03
CA VAL A 59 -0.62 7.13 -2.00
C VAL A 59 -0.89 8.25 -2.97
N GLU A 60 -0.59 8.01 -4.24
CA GLU A 60 -0.87 8.92 -5.36
C GLU A 60 -1.98 8.25 -6.20
N GLU A 61 -3.10 8.94 -6.40
CA GLU A 61 -4.15 8.50 -7.35
C GLU A 61 -3.70 8.81 -8.78
N VAL A 62 -3.78 7.81 -9.67
CA VAL A 62 -3.41 7.91 -11.10
C VAL A 62 -4.58 7.50 -11.99
#